data_AF-K0L0N1-F1
#
_entry.id   AF-K0L0N1-F1
#
_cell.length_a   1.000
_cell.length_b   1.000
_cell.length_c   1.000
_cell.angle_alpha   90.00
_cell.angle_beta   90.00
_cell.angle_gamma   90.00
#
_symmetry.space_group_name_H-M   'P 1'
#
loop_
_entity.id
_entity.type
_entity.pdbx_description
1 polymer ?
#
loop_
_entity_poly.entity_id
_entity_poly.type
_entity_poly.pdbx_seq_one_letter_code
_entity_poly.pdbx_strand_id
1 'polypeptide(L)'
;MGLKLVLKANLEGLTDLRPIDTAESPFEYTFEIACISCRETHDKFVTINRFEQHEMDRSKGEANFGLFEAKGAESTTKFSEIEIDEGEYYDYDDNKGSEVSITEASWDIVKG
;
A
#
# COMPACT_ATOMS: atom_id res chain seq x y z
N MET A 1 4.40 -5.46 -22.37
CA MET A 1 3.84 -4.19 -21.89
C MET A 1 3.02 -4.53 -20.66
N GLY A 2 3.43 -4.05 -19.48
CA GLY A 2 2.82 -4.42 -18.19
C GLY A 2 1.96 -3.30 -17.61
N LEU A 3 1.28 -3.55 -16.50
CA LEU A 3 0.70 -2.52 -15.66
C LEU A 3 1.64 -2.25 -14.49
N LYS A 4 1.67 -1.01 -14.00
CA LYS A 4 2.40 -0.60 -12.79
C LYS A 4 1.41 0.05 -11.82
N LEU A 5 1.43 -0.38 -10.57
CA LEU A 5 0.78 0.31 -9.47
C LEU A 5 1.73 1.39 -8.95
N VAL A 6 1.26 2.62 -8.84
CA VAL A 6 2.04 3.79 -8.43
C VAL A 6 1.36 4.41 -7.22
N LEU A 7 2.06 4.47 -6.09
CA LEU A 7 1.69 5.26 -4.93
C LEU A 7 2.30 6.66 -5.07
N LYS A 8 1.48 7.69 -4.88
CA LYS A 8 1.91 9.09 -4.76
C LYS A 8 1.45 9.60 -3.40
N ALA A 9 2.32 10.30 -2.68
CA ALA A 9 1.99 10.93 -1.42
C ALA A 9 2.98 12.07 -1.15
N ASN A 10 2.59 13.04 -0.33
CA ASN A 10 3.49 14.03 0.24
C ASN A 10 4.06 13.48 1.55
N LEU A 11 5.38 13.58 1.72
CA LEU A 11 6.08 13.12 2.91
C LEU A 11 6.71 14.30 3.65
N GLU A 12 6.40 14.45 4.92
CA GLU A 12 7.07 15.41 5.80
C GLU A 12 7.80 14.66 6.91
N GLY A 13 9.10 14.91 7.06
CA GLY A 13 9.94 14.24 8.06
C GLY A 13 10.13 12.73 7.85
N LEU A 14 9.62 12.15 6.75
CA LEU A 14 9.72 10.72 6.41
C LEU A 14 10.46 10.47 5.09
N THR A 15 11.03 9.28 4.99
CA THR A 15 11.66 8.74 3.77
C THR A 15 11.50 7.22 3.72
N ASP A 16 11.86 6.61 2.58
CA ASP A 16 11.82 5.16 2.36
C ASP A 16 10.44 4.54 2.64
N LEU A 17 9.35 5.28 2.36
CA LEU A 17 7.98 4.79 2.51
C LEU A 17 7.74 3.62 1.56
N ARG A 18 7.31 2.48 2.11
CA ARG A 18 7.06 1.25 1.36
C ARG A 18 6.10 0.31 2.09
N PRO A 19 5.38 -0.56 1.36
CA PRO A 19 4.59 -1.61 1.99
C PRO A 19 5.49 -2.60 2.74
N ILE A 20 5.01 -3.10 3.87
CA ILE A 20 5.61 -4.25 4.56
C ILE A 20 5.19 -5.50 3.79
N ASP A 21 6.12 -6.03 2.97
CA ASP A 21 5.81 -7.06 1.99
C ASP A 21 6.89 -8.16 2.02
N THR A 22 6.68 -9.14 2.91
CA THR A 22 7.61 -10.24 3.21
C THR A 22 6.96 -11.61 3.00
N ALA A 23 7.74 -12.68 2.86
CA ALA A 23 7.16 -14.02 2.68
C ALA A 23 6.39 -14.51 3.91
N GLU A 24 6.73 -14.01 5.11
CA GLU A 24 6.08 -14.38 6.38
C GLU A 24 4.86 -13.50 6.67
N SER A 25 4.86 -12.27 6.17
CA SER A 25 3.76 -11.31 6.24
C SER A 25 3.67 -10.60 4.88
N PRO A 26 2.96 -11.20 3.90
CA PRO A 26 2.87 -10.68 2.55
C PRO A 26 1.92 -9.49 2.51
N PHE A 27 2.23 -8.51 1.66
CA PHE A 27 1.31 -7.40 1.45
C PHE A 27 0.17 -7.84 0.53
N GLU A 28 -1.05 -7.64 0.99
CA GLU A 28 -2.27 -7.96 0.24
C GLU A 28 -2.70 -6.75 -0.58
N TYR A 29 -2.74 -6.92 -1.91
CA TYR A 29 -3.24 -5.92 -2.83
C TYR A 29 -4.66 -6.28 -3.27
N THR A 30 -5.62 -5.42 -2.93
CA THR A 30 -7.03 -5.62 -3.29
C THR A 30 -7.42 -4.73 -4.46
N PHE A 31 -8.01 -5.32 -5.50
CA PHE A 31 -8.41 -4.62 -6.72
C PHE A 31 -9.84 -4.98 -7.15
N GLU A 32 -10.52 -4.00 -7.75
CA GLU A 32 -11.63 -4.28 -8.66
C GLU A 32 -11.07 -4.67 -10.02
N ILE A 33 -11.43 -5.86 -10.51
CA ILE A 33 -10.90 -6.38 -11.78
C ILE A 33 -11.98 -6.34 -12.85
N ALA A 34 -11.63 -5.83 -14.03
CA ALA A 34 -12.47 -5.87 -15.22
C ALA A 34 -11.91 -6.86 -16.25
N CYS A 35 -12.79 -7.69 -16.81
CA CYS A 35 -12.42 -8.62 -17.88
C CYS A 35 -12.06 -7.85 -19.16
N ILE A 36 -10.90 -8.11 -19.75
CA ILE A 36 -10.42 -7.41 -20.95
C ILE A 36 -11.33 -7.65 -22.16
N SER A 37 -11.93 -8.84 -22.25
CA SER A 37 -12.75 -9.25 -23.40
C SER A 37 -14.16 -8.66 -23.37
N CYS A 38 -14.89 -8.85 -22.26
CA CYS A 38 -16.28 -8.40 -22.14
C CYS A 38 -16.45 -7.05 -21.43
N ARG A 39 -15.38 -6.49 -20.84
CA ARG A 39 -15.38 -5.24 -20.06
C ARG A 39 -16.30 -5.24 -18.83
N GLU A 40 -16.72 -6.42 -18.39
CA GLU A 40 -17.49 -6.59 -17.16
C GLU A 40 -16.55 -6.57 -15.96
N THR A 41 -16.91 -5.80 -14.93
CA THR A 41 -16.22 -5.78 -13.64
C THR A 41 -16.73 -6.92 -12.77
N HIS A 42 -15.81 -7.63 -12.11
CA HIS A 42 -16.16 -8.68 -11.16
C HIS A 42 -16.92 -8.07 -9.96
N ASP A 43 -17.93 -8.79 -9.46
CA ASP A 43 -18.83 -8.34 -8.37
C ASP A 43 -18.16 -8.33 -6.99
N LYS A 44 -16.94 -8.84 -6.91
CA LYS A 44 -16.14 -8.89 -5.69
C LYS A 44 -14.74 -8.37 -5.95
N PHE A 45 -14.21 -7.71 -4.94
CA PHE A 45 -12.80 -7.40 -4.86
C PHE A 45 -11.94 -8.66 -4.92
N VAL A 46 -10.86 -8.58 -5.68
CA VAL A 46 -9.87 -9.64 -5.80
C VAL A 46 -8.63 -9.21 -5.05
N THR A 47 -8.26 -9.97 -4.03
CA THR A 47 -7.04 -9.77 -3.26
C THR A 47 -5.96 -10.70 -3.79
N ILE A 48 -4.78 -10.15 -4.06
CA ILE A 48 -3.58 -10.88 -4.49
C ILE A 48 -2.36 -10.39 -3.72
N ASN A 49 -1.39 -11.27 -3.48
CA ASN A 49 -0.07 -10.90 -2.95
C ASN A 49 1.06 -11.43 -3.84
N ARG A 50 2.32 -11.05 -3.54
CA ARG A 50 3.48 -11.41 -4.37
C ARG A 50 4.01 -12.83 -4.15
N PHE A 51 3.63 -13.50 -3.07
CA PHE A 51 4.21 -14.78 -2.64
C PHE A 51 3.27 -15.97 -2.87
N GLU A 52 1.97 -15.71 -2.97
CA GLU A 52 0.94 -16.71 -3.14
C GLU A 52 0.78 -17.09 -4.63
N GLN A 53 0.89 -18.38 -4.91
CA GLN A 53 0.42 -18.99 -6.16
C GLN A 53 -0.74 -19.91 -5.81
N HIS A 54 -1.97 -19.42 -5.96
CA HIS A 54 -3.17 -20.23 -5.74
C HIS A 54 -3.90 -20.50 -7.06
N GLU A 55 -4.42 -21.73 -7.20
CA GLU A 55 -5.49 -22.03 -8.15
C GLU A 55 -6.77 -21.35 -7.63
N MET A 56 -7.49 -20.66 -8.52
CA MET A 56 -8.56 -19.72 -8.19
C MET A 56 -9.68 -20.35 -7.34
N ASP A 57 -9.55 -20.27 -6.01
CA ASP A 57 -10.61 -20.59 -5.07
C ASP A 57 -11.12 -19.32 -4.39
N ARG A 58 -12.45 -19.22 -4.30
CA ARG A 58 -13.18 -17.99 -3.99
C ARG A 58 -12.73 -17.37 -2.66
N SER A 59 -11.99 -16.26 -2.75
CA SER A 59 -11.63 -15.43 -1.60
C SER A 59 -12.80 -14.54 -1.15
N LYS A 60 -12.93 -14.37 0.17
CA LYS A 60 -13.79 -13.36 0.82
C LYS A 60 -12.87 -12.19 1.18
N GLY A 61 -12.99 -11.04 0.51
CA GLY A 61 -12.08 -9.92 0.71
C GLY A 61 -12.78 -8.70 1.30
N GLU A 62 -12.36 -8.28 2.50
CA GLU A 62 -12.39 -6.88 2.93
C GLU A 62 -11.15 -6.20 2.31
N ALA A 63 -11.30 -4.97 1.80
CA ALA A 63 -10.21 -4.24 1.16
C ALA A 63 -9.27 -3.68 2.24
N ASN A 64 -8.12 -4.34 2.43
CA ASN A 64 -7.07 -3.87 3.32
C ASN A 64 -5.86 -3.52 2.45
N PHE A 65 -5.61 -2.23 2.24
CA PHE A 65 -4.29 -1.78 1.80
C PHE A 65 -3.39 -1.94 3.03
N GLY A 66 -2.61 -3.02 3.07
CA GLY A 66 -1.87 -3.45 4.27
C GLY A 66 -0.93 -2.40 4.88
N LEU A 67 -0.20 -2.80 5.91
CA LEU A 67 0.67 -1.90 6.69
C LEU A 67 1.89 -1.42 5.89
N PHE A 68 2.23 -0.15 6.09
CA PHE A 68 3.43 0.48 5.54
C PHE A 68 4.51 0.64 6.60
N GLU A 69 5.74 0.83 6.14
CA GLU A 69 6.85 1.31 6.95
C GLU A 69 7.55 2.48 6.29
N ALA A 70 8.11 3.35 7.13
CA ALA A 70 8.92 4.49 6.72
C ALA A 70 10.05 4.73 7.72
N LYS A 71 10.99 5.62 7.36
CA LYS A 71 12.09 6.05 8.21
C LYS A 71 12.02 7.55 8.44
N GLY A 72 12.41 7.99 9.62
CA GLY A 72 12.65 9.41 9.87
C GLY A 72 13.69 9.94 8.89
N ALA A 73 13.38 11.04 8.20
CA ALA A 73 14.24 11.60 7.17
C ALA A 73 15.57 12.12 7.75
N GLU A 74 15.54 12.61 8.99
CA GLU A 74 16.68 13.20 9.69
C GLU A 74 17.05 12.47 10.99
N SER A 75 16.50 11.27 11.19
CA SER A 75 16.73 10.45 12.38
C SER A 75 16.91 8.98 11.99
N THR A 76 17.20 8.12 12.96
CA THR A 76 17.19 6.67 12.78
C THR A 76 15.86 6.05 13.24
N THR A 77 14.85 6.87 13.51
CA THR A 77 13.53 6.42 13.95
C THR A 77 12.90 5.60 12.83
N LYS A 78 12.37 4.43 13.20
CA LYS A 78 11.64 3.55 12.30
C LYS A 78 10.16 3.66 12.63
N PHE A 79 9.36 3.93 11.61
CA PHE A 79 7.91 3.95 11.69
C PHE A 79 7.43 2.66 11.03
N SER A 80 6.88 1.76 11.85
CA SER A 80 6.32 0.47 11.42
C SER A 80 4.81 0.51 11.63
N GLU A 81 4.07 -0.33 10.90
CA GLU A 81 2.62 -0.46 11.07
C GLU A 81 1.86 0.84 10.73
N ILE A 82 2.34 1.56 9.72
CA ILE A 82 1.69 2.78 9.22
C ILE A 82 0.42 2.38 8.46
N GLU A 83 -0.72 2.79 9.00
CA GLU A 83 -2.02 2.73 8.33
C GLU A 83 -2.29 4.09 7.68
N ILE A 84 -2.39 4.11 6.35
CA ILE A 84 -2.76 5.32 5.60
C ILE A 84 -4.28 5.30 5.43
N ASP A 85 -4.97 5.96 6.36
CA ASP A 85 -6.43 6.07 6.35
C ASP A 85 -6.85 7.35 5.63
N GLU A 86 -7.83 7.25 4.73
CA GLU A 86 -8.31 8.36 3.88
C GLU A 86 -7.19 9.16 3.17
N GLY A 87 -6.03 8.55 2.96
CA GLY A 87 -4.87 9.18 2.30
C GLY A 87 -3.92 9.92 3.25
N GLU A 88 -4.11 9.78 4.56
CA GLU A 88 -3.36 10.52 5.57
C GLU A 88 -2.79 9.63 6.69
N TYR A 89 -1.68 10.08 7.27
CA TYR A 89 -1.08 9.55 8.49
C TYR A 89 -0.26 10.65 9.16
N TYR A 90 -0.35 10.75 10.49
CA TYR A 90 0.38 11.73 11.28
C TYR A 90 0.99 11.06 12.51
N ASP A 91 2.24 11.38 12.81
CA ASP A 91 2.94 10.91 13.99
C ASP A 91 3.99 11.93 14.43
N TYR A 92 4.76 11.61 15.46
CA TYR A 92 5.80 12.47 16.01
C TYR A 92 7.12 11.70 16.17
N ASP A 93 8.21 12.28 15.67
CA ASP A 93 9.55 11.73 15.87
C ASP A 93 10.15 12.28 17.17
N ASP A 94 9.99 11.55 18.27
CA ASP A 94 10.55 11.91 19.58
C ASP A 94 12.08 12.07 19.57
N ASN A 95 12.80 11.30 18.74
CA ASN A 95 14.25 11.39 18.68
C ASN A 95 14.72 12.69 18.01
N LYS A 96 13.88 13.26 17.15
CA LYS A 96 14.15 14.53 16.46
C LYS A 96 13.45 15.72 17.13
N GLY A 97 12.36 15.48 17.85
CA GLY A 97 11.49 16.53 18.38
C GLY A 97 10.70 17.25 17.29
N SER A 98 10.22 16.53 16.27
CA SER A 98 9.46 17.09 15.14
C SER A 98 8.31 16.20 14.69
N GLU A 99 7.28 16.81 14.13
CA GLU A 99 6.16 16.10 13.50
C GLU A 99 6.60 15.39 12.21
N VAL A 100 5.91 14.29 11.91
CA VAL A 100 6.06 13.56 10.67
C VAL A 100 4.68 13.27 10.08
N SER A 101 4.56 13.28 8.75
CA SER A 101 3.26 13.04 8.11
C SER A 101 3.38 12.43 6.73
N ILE A 102 2.30 11.74 6.35
CA ILE A 102 1.98 11.31 5.00
C ILE A 102 0.64 11.93 4.66
N THR A 103 0.53 12.67 3.56
CA THR A 103 -0.72 13.29 3.12
C THR A 103 -0.93 13.14 1.63
N GLU A 104 -2.18 13.32 1.20
CA GLU A 104 -2.58 13.22 -0.22
C GLU A 104 -2.19 11.89 -0.87
N ALA A 105 -2.15 10.81 -0.06
CA ALA A 105 -1.78 9.50 -0.57
C ALA A 105 -2.84 8.99 -1.56
N SER A 106 -2.39 8.63 -2.76
CA SER A 106 -3.24 8.20 -3.86
C SER A 106 -2.56 7.11 -4.70
N TRP A 107 -3.38 6.23 -5.29
CA TRP A 107 -2.94 5.08 -6.06
C TRP A 107 -3.39 5.20 -7.51
N ASP A 108 -2.44 5.03 -8.43
CA ASP A 108 -2.68 5.02 -9.88
C ASP A 108 -2.22 3.70 -10.50
N ILE A 109 -2.98 3.19 -11.46
CA ILE A 109 -2.55 2.10 -12.34
C ILE A 109 -2.14 2.68 -13.68
N VAL A 110 -0.85 2.58 -14.02
CA VAL A 110 -0.30 3.12 -15.27
C VAL A 110 0.20 2.02 -16.18
N LYS A 111 0.20 2.26 -17.50
CA LYS A 111 0.83 1.36 -18.48
C LYS A 111 2.35 1.51 -18.41
N GLY A 112 3.04 0.38 -18.26
CA GLY A 112 4.49 0.27 -18.12
C GLY A 112 5.24 -0.06 -19.40
#